data_AF-F4HMB3-F1
#
_entry.id   AF-F4HMB3-F1
#
_cell.length_a   1.000
_cell.length_b   1.000
_cell.length_c   1.000
_cell.angle_alpha   90.00
_cell.angle_beta   90.00
_cell.angle_gamma   90.00
#
_symmetry.space_group_name_H-M   'P 1'
#
loop_
_entity.id
_entity.type
_entity.pdbx_description
1 polymer ?
#
loop_
_entity_poly.entity_id
_entity_poly.type
_entity_poly.pdbx_seq_one_letter_code
_entity_poly.pdbx_strand_id
1 'polypeptide(L)'
;MGLKDAIRYPTILFGLFLLIISLVLALVSMEARLEHEELRGTLSPGSHMIYSDKIVAIVDCNLTLYSLNANVSIYSAGKYYSLELSNNTVVLSDIKGYPRIETDGEVIYTLSVVGYAYPYSWLSPIGFVTMIAGSMLSLLGFASYLQGEMEKVKKKRKKEIRGERNVQGPPWGKDRF
;
A
#
# COMPACT_ATOMS: atom_id res chain seq x y z
N MET A 1 34.94 -6.99 11.98
CA MET A 1 34.28 -5.68 12.20
C MET A 1 32.94 -5.75 11.49
N GLY A 2 31.86 -5.84 12.26
CA GLY A 2 30.57 -6.39 11.81
C GLY A 2 29.49 -5.33 11.61
N LEU A 3 28.30 -5.77 11.21
CA LEU A 3 27.09 -4.95 10.96
C LEU A 3 26.84 -3.84 12.00
N LYS A 4 27.22 -4.08 13.27
CA LYS A 4 27.10 -3.13 14.38
C LYS A 4 27.82 -1.80 14.15
N ASP A 5 28.95 -1.79 13.43
CA ASP A 5 29.69 -0.57 13.12
C ASP A 5 29.09 0.21 11.94
N ALA A 6 28.41 -0.48 11.02
CA ALA A 6 27.69 0.15 9.91
C ALA A 6 26.40 0.85 10.40
N ILE A 7 25.68 0.24 11.35
CA ILE A 7 24.44 0.82 11.93
C ILE A 7 24.71 2.14 12.69
N ARG A 8 25.97 2.40 13.09
CA ARG A 8 26.37 3.68 13.70
C ARG A 8 26.42 4.86 12.72
N TYR A 9 26.31 4.63 11.41
CA TYR A 9 26.19 5.72 10.44
C TYR A 9 24.78 6.33 10.51
N PRO A 10 24.63 7.64 10.82
CA PRO A 10 23.33 8.28 11.03
C PRO A 10 22.36 8.10 9.86
N THR A 11 22.88 8.14 8.64
CA THR A 11 22.09 8.00 7.40
C THR A 11 21.52 6.60 7.24
N ILE A 12 22.26 5.55 7.64
CA ILE A 12 21.79 4.16 7.60
C ILE A 12 20.70 3.95 8.65
N LEU A 13 20.90 4.48 9.86
CA LEU A 13 19.92 4.37 10.94
C LEU A 13 18.59 5.05 10.57
N PHE A 14 18.65 6.26 10.01
CA PHE A 14 17.46 7.00 9.60
C PHE A 14 16.74 6.34 8.43
N GLY A 15 17.50 5.82 7.45
CA GLY A 15 16.94 5.02 6.35
C GLY A 15 16.22 3.78 6.86
N LEU A 16 16.84 3.04 7.78
CA LEU A 16 16.24 1.86 8.41
C LEU A 16 14.96 2.20 9.20
N PHE A 17 14.98 3.30 9.95
CA PHE A 17 13.82 3.77 10.70
C PHE A 17 12.63 4.10 9.79
N LEU A 18 12.88 4.81 8.68
CA LEU A 18 11.84 5.08 7.68
C LEU A 18 11.28 3.80 7.06
N LEU A 19 12.13 2.80 6.81
CA LEU A 19 11.68 1.49 6.32
C LEU A 19 10.78 0.77 7.34
N ILE A 20 11.10 0.84 8.63
CA ILE A 20 10.24 0.28 9.69
C ILE A 20 8.89 1.00 9.72
N ILE A 21 8.87 2.33 9.65
CA ILE A 21 7.61 3.10 9.59
C ILE A 21 6.80 2.72 8.37
N SER A 22 7.44 2.65 7.19
CA SER A 22 6.79 2.25 5.95
C SER A 22 6.14 0.87 6.06
N LEU A 23 6.82 -0.09 6.70
CA LEU A 23 6.29 -1.42 6.95
C LEU A 23 5.06 -1.39 7.86
N VAL A 24 5.09 -0.61 8.95
CA VAL A 24 3.94 -0.45 9.84
C VAL A 24 2.76 0.18 9.09
N LEU A 25 3.00 1.22 8.29
CA LEU A 25 1.97 1.85 7.47
C LEU A 25 1.36 0.87 6.46
N ALA A 26 2.19 0.04 5.82
CA ALA A 26 1.72 -0.99 4.89
C ALA A 26 0.81 -1.99 5.60
N LEU A 27 1.21 -2.50 6.77
CA LEU A 27 0.39 -3.44 7.56
C LEU A 27 -0.95 -2.84 7.95
N VAL A 28 -0.97 -1.59 8.46
CA VAL A 28 -2.21 -0.91 8.83
C VAL A 28 -3.08 -0.66 7.60
N SER A 29 -2.49 -0.31 6.46
CA SER A 29 -3.24 -0.07 5.22
C SER A 29 -3.95 -1.31 4.67
N MET A 30 -3.47 -2.50 5.02
CA MET A 30 -4.03 -3.80 4.62
C MET A 30 -5.09 -4.32 5.59
N GLU A 31 -5.38 -3.60 6.68
CA GLU A 31 -6.40 -4.02 7.64
C GLU A 31 -7.77 -4.03 6.97
N ALA A 32 -8.29 -5.23 6.72
CA ALA A 32 -9.63 -5.44 6.19
C ALA A 32 -10.63 -5.43 7.34
N ARG A 33 -11.75 -4.72 7.16
CA ARG A 33 -12.88 -4.74 8.07
C ARG A 33 -14.14 -5.15 7.34
N LEU A 34 -14.93 -5.99 7.99
CA LEU A 34 -16.27 -6.33 7.51
C LEU A 34 -17.19 -5.16 7.84
N GLU A 35 -17.70 -4.50 6.82
CA GLU A 35 -18.63 -3.38 6.96
C GLU A 35 -19.96 -3.71 6.30
N HIS A 36 -21.01 -3.10 6.86
CA HIS A 36 -22.36 -3.15 6.32
C HIS A 36 -22.75 -1.73 5.91
N GLU A 37 -23.21 -1.58 4.67
CA GLU A 37 -23.64 -0.31 4.13
C GLU A 37 -25.00 -0.46 3.46
N GLU A 38 -25.88 0.52 3.69
CA GLU A 38 -27.17 0.61 3.02
C GLU A 38 -27.21 1.84 2.12
N LEU A 39 -27.34 1.59 0.81
CA LEU A 39 -27.52 2.62 -0.20
C LEU A 39 -29.01 2.74 -0.51
N ARG A 40 -29.58 3.92 -0.33
CA ARG A 40 -31.00 4.19 -0.56
C ARG A 40 -31.15 5.36 -1.52
N GLY A 41 -32.14 5.27 -2.41
CA GLY A 41 -32.44 6.36 -3.33
C GLY A 41 -33.61 6.05 -4.25
N THR A 42 -33.85 6.98 -5.16
CA THR A 42 -34.86 6.83 -6.21
C THR A 42 -34.17 6.88 -7.56
N LEU A 43 -34.47 5.91 -8.42
CA LEU A 43 -34.02 5.86 -9.80
C LEU A 43 -35.08 6.48 -10.68
N SER A 44 -34.66 7.40 -11.55
CA SER A 44 -35.48 7.86 -12.68
C SER A 44 -35.42 6.83 -13.82
N PRO A 45 -36.34 6.91 -14.81
CA PRO A 45 -36.27 6.07 -16.00
C PRO A 45 -34.89 6.13 -16.69
N GLY A 46 -34.35 4.97 -17.06
CA GLY A 46 -33.02 4.84 -17.65
C GLY A 46 -32.18 3.70 -17.06
N SER A 47 -30.89 3.70 -17.38
CA SER A 47 -29.89 2.71 -16.95
C SER A 47 -29.00 3.30 -15.86
N HIS A 48 -28.97 2.67 -14.69
CA HIS A 48 -28.26 3.13 -13.50
C HIS A 48 -27.38 2.02 -12.94
N MET A 49 -26.21 2.38 -12.43
CA MET A 49 -25.31 1.45 -11.74
C MET A 49 -25.22 1.86 -10.28
N ILE A 50 -25.57 0.94 -9.37
CA ILE A 50 -25.55 1.20 -7.93
C ILE A 50 -24.33 0.50 -7.35
N TYR A 51 -23.41 1.27 -6.78
CA TYR A 51 -22.18 0.77 -6.18
C TYR A 51 -21.81 1.53 -4.91
N SER A 52 -21.02 0.89 -4.05
CA SER A 52 -20.39 1.52 -2.89
C SER A 52 -18.91 1.79 -3.20
N ASP A 53 -18.44 2.97 -2.81
CA ASP A 53 -17.03 3.36 -2.90
C ASP A 53 -16.16 2.76 -1.79
N LYS A 54 -16.79 2.23 -0.73
CA LYS A 54 -16.09 1.73 0.46
C LYS A 54 -15.85 0.23 0.40
N ILE A 55 -16.84 -0.52 -0.06
CA ILE A 55 -16.81 -1.98 -0.08
C ILE A 55 -16.11 -2.45 -1.35
N VAL A 56 -14.94 -3.06 -1.18
CA VAL A 56 -14.09 -3.55 -2.28
C VAL A 56 -14.49 -4.97 -2.69
N ALA A 57 -14.84 -5.82 -1.72
CA ALA A 57 -15.24 -7.20 -1.96
C ALA A 57 -16.56 -7.51 -1.26
N ILE A 58 -17.57 -7.89 -2.05
CA ILE A 58 -18.93 -8.18 -1.55
C ILE A 58 -18.98 -9.61 -1.01
N VAL A 59 -19.53 -9.75 0.20
CA VAL A 59 -19.82 -11.03 0.85
C VAL A 59 -21.30 -11.37 0.70
N ASP A 60 -22.17 -10.42 1.00
CA ASP A 60 -23.62 -10.54 0.84
C ASP A 60 -24.21 -9.23 0.29
N CYS A 61 -25.27 -9.34 -0.48
CA CYS A 61 -25.91 -8.19 -1.10
C CYS A 61 -27.39 -8.48 -1.34
N ASN A 62 -28.24 -7.63 -0.76
CA ASN A 62 -29.69 -7.71 -0.86
C ASN A 62 -30.20 -6.41 -1.48
N LEU A 63 -30.94 -6.52 -2.57
CA LEU A 63 -31.56 -5.39 -3.26
C LEU A 63 -33.06 -5.44 -3.04
N THR A 64 -33.60 -4.38 -2.45
CA THR A 64 -35.04 -4.16 -2.30
C THR A 64 -35.47 -3.08 -3.26
N LEU A 65 -36.52 -3.35 -4.03
CA LEU A 65 -37.08 -2.43 -5.03
C LEU A 65 -38.57 -2.24 -4.79
N TYR A 66 -39.04 -1.02 -4.99
CA TYR A 66 -40.45 -0.66 -4.95
C TYR A 66 -40.78 0.35 -6.05
N SER A 67 -41.89 0.13 -6.74
CA SER A 67 -42.46 1.10 -7.68
C SER A 67 -43.98 0.98 -7.72
N LEU A 68 -44.65 2.08 -8.08
CA LEU A 68 -46.08 2.10 -8.34
C LEU A 68 -46.43 1.38 -9.65
N ASN A 69 -45.61 1.56 -10.69
CA ASN A 69 -45.74 0.92 -11.99
C ASN A 69 -44.44 1.08 -12.79
N ALA A 70 -43.62 0.03 -12.84
CA ALA A 70 -42.37 0.03 -13.63
C ALA A 70 -41.93 -1.39 -14.00
N ASN A 71 -41.40 -1.56 -15.20
CA ASN A 71 -40.60 -2.72 -15.58
C ASN A 71 -39.14 -2.45 -15.26
N VAL A 72 -38.56 -3.35 -14.48
CA VAL A 72 -37.18 -3.26 -14.00
C VAL A 72 -36.38 -4.45 -14.48
N SER A 73 -35.27 -4.18 -15.14
CA SER A 73 -34.30 -5.17 -15.59
C SER A 73 -33.01 -5.01 -14.80
N ILE A 74 -32.54 -6.08 -14.18
CA ILE A 74 -31.41 -6.04 -13.25
C ILE A 74 -30.37 -7.03 -13.72
N TYR A 75 -29.14 -6.55 -13.87
CA TYR A 75 -27.99 -7.36 -14.22
C TYR A 75 -26.96 -7.31 -13.09
N SER A 76 -26.58 -8.48 -12.57
CA SER A 76 -25.52 -8.58 -11.55
C SER A 76 -24.75 -9.90 -11.66
N ALA A 77 -23.42 -9.82 -11.73
CA ALA A 77 -22.47 -10.91 -12.00
C ALA A 77 -23.01 -12.03 -12.91
N GLY A 78 -23.49 -11.66 -14.09
CA GLY A 78 -23.95 -12.62 -15.11
C GLY A 78 -25.35 -13.18 -14.89
N LYS A 79 -26.04 -12.82 -13.80
CA LYS A 79 -27.48 -13.08 -13.62
C LYS A 79 -28.29 -11.90 -14.13
N TYR A 80 -29.40 -12.21 -14.77
CA TYR A 80 -30.37 -11.25 -15.27
C TYR A 80 -31.73 -11.51 -14.63
N TYR A 81 -32.38 -10.46 -14.14
CA TYR A 81 -33.73 -10.49 -13.58
C TYR A 81 -34.58 -9.48 -14.32
N SER A 82 -35.80 -9.86 -14.69
CA SER A 82 -36.81 -8.95 -15.23
C SER A 82 -38.01 -9.00 -14.29
N LEU A 83 -38.39 -7.85 -13.78
CA LEU A 83 -39.41 -7.69 -12.76
C LEU A 83 -40.41 -6.63 -13.21
N GLU A 84 -41.70 -6.95 -13.09
CA GLU A 84 -42.77 -5.98 -13.22
C GLU A 84 -43.20 -5.57 -11.80
N LEU A 85 -42.95 -4.30 -11.47
CA LEU A 85 -43.30 -3.71 -10.18
C LEU A 85 -44.62 -2.95 -10.32
N SER A 86 -45.66 -3.42 -9.64
CA SER A 86 -46.99 -2.81 -9.66
C SER A 86 -47.50 -2.68 -8.23
N ASN A 87 -47.10 -1.59 -7.57
CA ASN A 87 -47.41 -1.29 -6.17
C ASN A 87 -46.99 -2.42 -5.21
N ASN A 88 -45.86 -3.06 -5.50
CA ASN A 88 -45.28 -4.14 -4.70
C ASN A 88 -43.80 -3.89 -4.42
N THR A 89 -43.31 -4.50 -3.35
CA THR A 89 -41.89 -4.51 -3.00
C THR A 89 -41.33 -5.88 -3.34
N VAL A 90 -40.24 -5.91 -4.10
CA VAL A 90 -39.52 -7.14 -4.42
C VAL A 90 -38.15 -7.08 -3.76
N VAL A 91 -37.79 -8.16 -3.06
CA VAL A 91 -36.48 -8.33 -2.46
C VAL A 91 -35.73 -9.41 -3.24
N LEU A 92 -34.59 -9.04 -3.79
CA LEU A 92 -33.64 -9.93 -4.41
C LEU A 92 -32.48 -10.16 -3.45
N SER A 93 -32.37 -11.39 -2.95
CA SER A 93 -31.32 -11.82 -2.04
C SER A 93 -30.21 -12.61 -2.74
N ASP A 94 -29.03 -12.71 -2.11
CA ASP A 94 -27.85 -13.42 -2.64
C ASP A 94 -27.42 -12.89 -4.03
N ILE A 95 -27.41 -11.56 -4.17
CA ILE A 95 -26.85 -10.92 -5.36
C ILE A 95 -25.32 -10.97 -5.25
N LYS A 96 -24.67 -11.54 -6.26
CA LYS A 96 -23.22 -11.54 -6.33
C LYS A 96 -22.82 -10.34 -7.17
N GLY A 97 -22.31 -9.27 -6.55
CA GLY A 97 -21.87 -8.07 -7.27
C GLY A 97 -22.84 -6.89 -7.23
N TYR A 98 -22.34 -5.73 -7.65
CA TYR A 98 -23.12 -4.50 -7.74
C TYR A 98 -24.12 -4.59 -8.91
N PRO A 99 -25.42 -4.31 -8.67
CA PRO A 99 -26.43 -4.41 -9.70
C PRO A 99 -26.41 -3.20 -10.64
N ARG A 100 -26.54 -3.48 -11.94
CA ARG A 100 -26.98 -2.51 -12.94
C ARG A 100 -28.48 -2.65 -13.13
N ILE A 101 -29.20 -1.56 -12.99
CA ILE A 101 -30.66 -1.50 -13.00
C ILE A 101 -31.11 -0.64 -14.17
N GLU A 102 -31.98 -1.18 -15.00
CA GLU A 102 -32.67 -0.47 -16.08
C GLU A 102 -34.15 -0.43 -15.75
N THR A 103 -34.75 0.75 -15.79
CA THR A 103 -36.16 0.95 -15.44
C THR A 103 -36.85 1.89 -16.42
N ASP A 104 -38.11 1.63 -16.73
CA ASP A 104 -38.98 2.52 -17.53
C ASP A 104 -39.77 3.53 -16.67
N GLY A 105 -39.82 3.31 -15.36
CA GLY A 105 -40.52 4.16 -14.38
C GLY A 105 -39.65 4.56 -13.19
N GLU A 106 -40.23 5.33 -12.27
CA GLU A 106 -39.57 5.69 -11.00
C GLU A 106 -39.52 4.50 -10.04
N VAL A 107 -38.33 4.17 -9.55
CA VAL A 107 -38.12 3.01 -8.66
C VAL A 107 -37.37 3.45 -7.43
N ILE A 108 -37.95 3.21 -6.26
CA ILE A 108 -37.27 3.38 -4.97
C ILE A 108 -36.46 2.12 -4.71
N TYR A 109 -35.18 2.28 -4.42
CA TYR A 109 -34.29 1.17 -4.12
C TYR A 109 -33.68 1.29 -2.73
N THR A 110 -33.37 0.14 -2.16
CA THR A 110 -32.52 -0.02 -0.99
C THR A 110 -31.59 -1.19 -1.24
N LEU A 111 -30.30 -0.91 -1.40
CA LEU A 111 -29.24 -1.90 -1.56
C LEU A 111 -28.50 -2.04 -0.24
N SER A 112 -28.61 -3.22 0.37
CA SER A 112 -27.91 -3.59 1.60
C SER A 112 -26.72 -4.45 1.22
N VAL A 113 -25.51 -3.94 1.42
CA VAL A 113 -24.26 -4.59 1.02
C VAL A 113 -23.42 -4.88 2.26
N VAL A 114 -22.99 -6.13 2.40
CA VAL A 114 -22.02 -6.57 3.41
C VAL A 114 -20.75 -6.97 2.68
N GLY A 115 -19.61 -6.41 3.08
CA GLY A 115 -18.36 -6.75 2.43
C GLY A 115 -17.13 -6.21 3.14
N TYR A 116 -15.96 -6.48 2.54
CA TYR A 116 -14.67 -6.03 3.06
C TYR A 116 -14.36 -4.63 2.58
N ALA A 117 -14.11 -3.74 3.53
CA ALA A 117 -13.59 -2.40 3.33
C ALA A 117 -12.16 -2.30 3.88
N TYR A 118 -11.36 -1.40 3.28
CA TYR A 118 -9.99 -1.08 3.71
C TYR A 118 -9.91 0.39 4.11
N PRO A 119 -10.36 0.76 5.32
CA PRO A 119 -10.54 2.15 5.73
C PRO A 119 -9.22 2.93 5.76
N TYR A 120 -8.09 2.24 5.93
CA TYR A 120 -6.75 2.83 5.99
C TYR A 120 -5.94 2.62 4.70
N SER A 121 -6.57 2.14 3.62
CA SER A 121 -5.90 1.94 2.33
C SER A 121 -5.22 3.21 1.79
N TRP A 122 -5.76 4.39 2.12
CA TRP A 122 -5.17 5.69 1.79
C TRP A 122 -3.79 5.94 2.41
N LEU A 123 -3.38 5.17 3.43
CA LEU A 123 -2.02 5.21 3.99
C LEU A 123 -0.99 4.55 3.07
N SER A 124 -1.41 3.66 2.16
CA SER A 124 -0.51 2.89 1.28
C SER A 124 0.38 3.81 0.42
N PRO A 125 -0.14 4.85 -0.27
CA PRO A 125 0.70 5.82 -0.98
C PRO A 125 1.75 6.50 -0.10
N ILE A 126 1.41 6.86 1.13
CA ILE A 126 2.34 7.50 2.08
C ILE A 126 3.43 6.50 2.50
N GLY A 127 3.04 5.27 2.82
CA GLY A 127 3.95 4.18 3.14
C GLY A 127 4.92 3.92 2.00
N PHE A 128 4.43 3.94 0.75
CA PHE A 128 5.24 3.72 -0.45
C PHE A 128 6.31 4.81 -0.66
N VAL A 129 5.95 6.08 -0.54
CA VAL A 129 6.93 7.19 -0.64
C VAL A 129 7.98 7.09 0.47
N THR A 130 7.55 6.76 1.69
CA THR A 130 8.44 6.56 2.84
C THR A 130 9.41 5.40 2.60
N MET A 131 8.94 4.30 1.98
CA MET A 131 9.77 3.16 1.60
C MET A 131 10.90 3.57 0.65
N ILE A 132 10.57 4.34 -0.39
CA ILE A 132 11.53 4.81 -1.40
C ILE A 132 12.60 5.68 -0.72
N ALA A 133 12.17 6.67 0.06
CA ALA A 133 13.09 7.56 0.77
C ALA A 133 13.99 6.79 1.74
N GLY A 134 13.42 5.86 2.53
CA GLY A 134 14.18 5.00 3.44
C GLY A 134 15.19 4.10 2.72
N SER A 135 14.80 3.54 1.58
CA SER A 135 15.68 2.72 0.73
C SER A 135 16.84 3.53 0.18
N MET A 136 16.58 4.73 -0.37
CA MET A 136 17.61 5.62 -0.91
C MET A 136 18.62 6.04 0.17
N LEU A 137 18.14 6.45 1.35
CA LEU A 137 19.01 6.87 2.46
C LEU A 137 19.85 5.71 2.99
N SER A 138 19.27 4.51 3.07
CA SER A 138 20.00 3.31 3.47
C SER A 138 21.12 2.97 2.48
N LEU A 139 20.84 3.03 1.17
CA LEU A 139 21.82 2.80 0.12
C LEU A 139 22.94 3.84 0.12
N LEU A 140 22.61 5.13 0.24
CA LEU A 140 23.59 6.21 0.32
C LEU A 140 24.47 6.07 1.57
N GLY A 141 23.86 5.79 2.73
CA GLY A 141 24.58 5.55 3.97
C GLY A 141 25.54 4.36 3.84
N PHE A 142 25.10 3.27 3.22
CA PHE A 142 25.94 2.10 2.97
C PHE A 142 27.10 2.40 2.02
N ALA A 143 26.85 3.16 0.93
CA ALA A 143 27.89 3.60 0.02
C ALA A 143 28.95 4.48 0.73
N SER A 144 28.51 5.44 1.56
CA SER A 144 29.43 6.28 2.36
C SER A 144 30.22 5.47 3.39
N TYR A 145 29.61 4.46 4.02
CA TYR A 145 30.30 3.54 4.93
C TYR A 145 31.41 2.79 4.21
N LEU A 146 31.12 2.20 3.04
CA LEU A 146 32.10 1.49 2.23
C LEU A 146 33.24 2.41 1.77
N GLN A 147 32.95 3.62 1.32
CA GLN A 147 33.98 4.61 0.95
C GLN A 147 34.90 4.94 2.12
N GLY A 148 34.32 5.18 3.31
CA GLY A 148 35.09 5.45 4.53
C GLY A 148 35.99 4.28 4.94
N GLU A 149 35.49 3.04 4.87
CA GLU A 149 36.30 1.84 5.16
C GLU A 149 37.41 1.64 4.12
N MET A 150 37.12 1.81 2.83
CA MET A 150 38.16 1.75 1.77
C MET A 150 39.26 2.80 1.99
N GLU A 151 38.91 4.00 2.43
CA GLU A 151 39.88 5.06 2.71
C GLU A 151 40.75 4.74 3.93
N LYS A 152 40.17 4.14 4.99
CA LYS A 152 40.92 3.64 6.15
C LYS A 152 41.90 2.54 5.75
N VAL A 153 41.48 1.60 4.90
CA VAL A 153 42.37 0.53 4.38
C VAL A 153 43.50 1.12 3.54
N LYS A 154 43.22 2.08 2.66
CA LYS A 154 44.26 2.79 1.88
C LYS A 154 45.24 3.55 2.78
N LYS A 155 44.76 4.22 3.83
CA LYS A 155 45.61 4.93 4.81
C LYS A 155 46.49 3.96 5.63
N LYS A 156 45.97 2.80 6.02
CA LYS A 156 46.76 1.74 6.68
C LYS A 156 47.89 1.22 5.78
N ARG A 157 47.60 0.85 4.53
CA ARG A 157 48.63 0.44 3.56
C ARG A 157 49.70 1.51 3.33
N LYS A 158 49.31 2.79 3.21
CA LYS A 158 50.29 3.89 3.06
C LYS A 158 51.17 4.06 4.31
N LYS A 159 50.65 3.80 5.51
CA LYS A 159 51.43 3.84 6.76
C LYS A 159 52.40 2.67 6.87
N GLU A 160 52.02 1.46 6.48
CA GLU A 160 52.94 0.29 6.42
C GLU A 160 54.10 0.55 5.45
N ILE A 161 53.82 1.00 4.23
CA ILE A 161 54.84 1.29 3.20
C ILE A 161 55.79 2.43 3.62
N ARG A 162 55.34 3.39 4.44
CA ARG A 162 56.19 4.44 5.02
C ARG A 162 56.94 3.98 6.26
N GLY A 163 56.32 3.11 7.06
CA GLY A 163 56.93 2.50 8.24
C GLY A 163 58.12 1.62 7.87
N GLU A 164 57.97 0.77 6.85
CA GLU A 164 59.07 -0.06 6.32
C GLU A 164 60.23 0.78 5.76
N ARG A 165 59.94 1.91 5.11
CA ARG A 165 60.98 2.82 4.62
C ARG A 165 61.79 3.52 5.72
N ASN A 166 61.23 3.67 6.93
CA ASN A 166 61.95 4.31 8.04
C ASN A 166 62.81 3.33 8.86
N VAL A 167 62.65 2.01 8.67
CA VAL A 167 63.52 1.00 9.32
C VAL A 167 64.75 0.67 8.46
N GLN A 168 64.74 1.05 7.18
CA GLN A 168 65.87 0.97 6.26
C GLN A 168 66.50 2.35 6.03
N GLY A 169 66.87 3.04 7.11
CA GLY A 169 67.86 4.11 7.01
C GLY A 169 69.24 3.50 6.74
N PRO A 170 70.05 4.04 5.80
CA PRO A 170 71.36 3.48 5.52
C PRO A 170 72.27 3.61 6.75
N PRO A 171 72.99 2.55 7.16
CA PRO A 171 73.99 2.65 8.21
C PRO A 171 75.27 3.19 7.59
N TRP A 172 75.41 4.52 7.51
CA TRP A 172 76.65 5.13 7.03
C TRP A 172 77.19 6.15 8.05
N GLY A 173 78.29 5.76 8.70
CA GLY A 173 79.40 6.68 8.95
C GLY A 173 79.53 7.32 10.33
N LYS A 174 79.58 6.53 11.41
CA LYS A 174 80.42 6.89 12.57
C LYS A 174 81.48 5.80 12.71
N ASP A 175 82.63 6.05 12.10
CA ASP A 175 83.96 5.58 12.53
C ASP A 175 84.98 5.88 11.43
N ARG A 176 85.86 6.86 11.70
CA ARG A 176 87.33 6.78 11.58
C ARG A 176 87.98 8.14 11.27
N PHE A 177 88.92 8.50 12.16
CA PHE A 177 89.95 9.54 12.15
C PHE A 177 89.52 10.99 12.38
#